data_AF-A0A401TPT5-F1
#
_entry.id   AF-A0A401TPT5-F1
#
_cell.length_a   1.000
_cell.length_b   1.000
_cell.length_c   1.000
_cell.angle_alpha   90.00
_cell.angle_beta   90.00
_cell.angle_gamma   90.00
#
_symmetry.space_group_name_H-M   'P 1'
#
loop_
_entity.id
_entity.type
_entity.pdbx_description
1 polymer ?
#
loop_
_entity_poly.entity_id
_entity_poly.type
_entity_poly.pdbx_seq_one_letter_code
_entity_poly.pdbx_strand_id
1 'polypeptide(L)'
;MFCYRRHGHNEGDEPAFTQPVMYKKIASHPTTLEIYAKRLVADGVMTEGEVDKAKADWRARLDAEFEAGAGYKPNKADWLDGKWAGFKIADQEEDARRGVTGVDLAVLKEIGRKITKVPDGFRVHRTIQRFLDNRAKAIDSGIGIDWATGEALAFCTLLQEGHHVRLSGQDSERGTFSQRHSVLIDQEDESRYTPFNHLGGEDTGHYEVINSLLSEEAVLGFEYGYSLAEPNALALWEAQFGDFANGAQVVFDQFISSGERKWLRMSGLVCLLPHGYEGQGPEHSSARLERYLQMCAEDNMQVVNP
;
A
#
# COMPACT_ATOMS: atom_id res chain seq x y z
N MET A 1 13.44 -21.21 -13.54
CA MET A 1 14.66 -21.97 -13.18
C MET A 1 14.23 -23.35 -12.73
N PHE A 2 14.75 -24.43 -13.32
CA PHE A 2 14.46 -25.79 -12.88
C PHE A 2 15.57 -26.26 -11.93
N CYS A 3 15.19 -26.80 -10.76
CA CYS A 3 16.11 -27.30 -9.74
C CYS A 3 15.49 -28.49 -8.99
N TYR A 4 16.09 -28.89 -7.87
CA TYR A 4 15.55 -29.91 -6.97
C TYR A 4 15.73 -29.47 -5.51
N ARG A 5 14.90 -30.01 -4.60
CA ARG A 5 15.03 -29.79 -3.16
C ARG A 5 15.79 -30.95 -2.53
N ARG A 6 16.97 -30.68 -1.96
CA ARG A 6 17.86 -31.73 -1.41
C ARG A 6 17.23 -32.46 -0.22
N HIS A 7 16.52 -31.73 0.64
CA HIS A 7 15.86 -32.23 1.85
C HIS A 7 14.33 -32.17 1.70
N GLY A 8 13.59 -32.49 2.78
CA GLY A 8 12.13 -32.35 2.87
C GLY A 8 11.65 -30.90 2.76
N HIS A 9 10.36 -30.64 3.04
CA HIS A 9 9.83 -29.27 2.97
C HIS A 9 10.52 -28.33 3.96
N ASN A 10 10.86 -28.89 5.12
CA ASN A 10 11.87 -28.41 6.04
C ASN A 10 12.91 -29.53 6.26
N GLU A 11 14.00 -29.23 6.96
CA GLU A 11 15.12 -30.17 7.16
C GLU A 11 14.78 -31.38 8.06
N GLY A 12 13.71 -31.30 8.85
CA GLY A 12 13.24 -32.39 9.72
C GLY A 12 12.15 -33.27 9.11
N ASP A 13 11.66 -32.92 7.92
CA ASP A 13 10.60 -33.63 7.21
C ASP A 13 11.16 -34.79 6.38
N GLU A 14 10.43 -35.91 6.32
CA GLU A 14 10.83 -37.11 5.59
C GLU A 14 10.09 -37.20 4.24
N PRO A 15 10.71 -36.72 3.14
CA PRO A 15 10.03 -36.64 1.86
C PRO A 15 9.85 -38.01 1.18
N ALA A 16 10.60 -39.04 1.56
CA ALA A 16 10.49 -40.36 0.95
C ALA A 16 9.12 -41.01 1.21
N PHE A 17 8.37 -40.56 2.22
CA PHE A 17 7.01 -41.03 2.48
C PHE A 17 6.05 -40.74 1.32
N THR A 18 6.26 -39.65 0.58
CA THR A 18 5.33 -39.21 -0.48
C THR A 18 6.01 -39.03 -1.84
N GLN A 19 7.33 -38.87 -1.90
CA GLN A 19 8.11 -38.77 -3.15
C GLN A 19 9.31 -39.75 -3.23
N PRO A 20 9.14 -41.07 -2.96
CA PRO A 20 10.25 -42.02 -2.82
C PRO A 20 11.11 -42.18 -4.07
N VAL A 21 10.50 -42.22 -5.27
CA VAL A 21 11.25 -42.40 -6.53
C VAL A 21 12.06 -41.15 -6.86
N MET A 22 11.51 -39.96 -6.62
CA MET A 22 12.21 -38.68 -6.82
C MET A 22 13.39 -38.58 -5.87
N TYR A 23 13.19 -38.83 -4.57
CA TYR A 23 14.26 -38.72 -3.59
C TYR A 23 15.30 -39.81 -3.70
N LYS A 24 14.96 -41.01 -4.21
CA LYS A 24 15.97 -42.01 -4.60
C LYS A 24 16.90 -41.51 -5.71
N LYS A 25 16.37 -40.77 -6.70
CA LYS A 25 17.20 -40.14 -7.74
C LYS A 25 18.00 -38.96 -7.21
N ILE A 26 17.40 -38.11 -6.37
CA ILE A 26 18.10 -36.97 -5.77
C ILE A 26 19.26 -37.47 -4.90
N ALA A 27 19.04 -38.51 -4.08
CA ALA A 27 20.06 -39.09 -3.20
C ALA A 27 21.30 -39.60 -3.95
N SER A 28 21.13 -40.13 -5.18
CA SER A 28 22.24 -40.56 -6.02
C SER A 28 22.77 -39.47 -6.97
N HIS A 29 22.15 -38.29 -7.00
CA HIS A 29 22.57 -37.18 -7.85
C HIS A 29 23.61 -36.29 -7.16
N PRO A 30 24.80 -36.08 -7.76
CA PRO A 30 25.82 -35.19 -7.22
C PRO A 30 25.27 -33.76 -7.07
N THR A 31 25.81 -33.02 -6.11
CA THR A 31 25.35 -31.64 -5.89
C THR A 31 25.71 -30.73 -7.07
N THR A 32 24.99 -29.64 -7.24
CA THR A 32 25.31 -28.62 -8.25
C THR A 32 26.74 -28.07 -8.07
N LEU A 33 27.20 -27.91 -6.83
CA LEU A 33 28.57 -27.54 -6.51
C LEU A 33 29.58 -28.56 -7.03
N GLU A 34 29.35 -29.86 -6.78
CA GLU A 34 30.25 -30.93 -7.26
C GLU A 34 30.29 -31.02 -8.78
N ILE A 35 29.13 -30.93 -9.44
CA ILE A 35 29.03 -31.00 -10.90
C ILE A 35 29.81 -29.85 -11.53
N TYR A 36 29.60 -28.62 -11.04
CA TYR A 36 30.24 -27.45 -11.62
C TYR A 36 31.73 -27.37 -11.27
N ALA A 37 32.12 -27.75 -10.04
CA ALA A 37 33.53 -27.84 -9.67
C ALA A 37 34.30 -28.84 -10.55
N LYS A 38 33.73 -30.04 -10.78
CA LYS A 38 34.33 -31.03 -11.69
C LYS A 38 34.51 -30.49 -13.10
N ARG A 39 33.53 -29.71 -13.58
CA ARG A 39 33.63 -29.07 -14.90
C ARG A 39 34.76 -28.04 -14.96
N LEU A 40 34.86 -27.16 -13.96
CA LEU A 40 35.93 -26.15 -13.89
C LEU A 40 37.32 -26.77 -13.81
N VAL A 41 37.45 -27.89 -13.08
CA VAL A 41 38.70 -28.66 -13.02
C VAL A 41 39.04 -29.30 -14.36
N ALA A 42 38.06 -29.93 -15.02
CA ALA A 42 38.25 -30.53 -16.34
C ALA A 42 38.62 -29.49 -17.41
N ASP A 43 38.09 -28.27 -17.28
CA ASP A 43 38.39 -27.15 -18.19
C ASP A 43 39.71 -26.43 -17.83
N GLY A 44 40.40 -26.83 -16.76
CA GLY A 44 41.67 -26.25 -16.32
C GLY A 44 41.55 -24.83 -15.73
N VAL A 45 40.33 -24.40 -15.38
CA VAL A 45 40.06 -23.07 -14.79
C VAL A 45 40.44 -23.04 -13.31
N MET A 46 40.29 -24.17 -12.62
CA MET A 46 40.67 -24.36 -11.22
C MET A 46 41.29 -25.74 -11.02
N THR A 47 42.04 -25.93 -9.95
CA THR A 47 42.51 -27.23 -9.49
C THR A 47 41.58 -27.79 -8.41
N GLU A 48 41.61 -29.11 -8.17
CA GLU A 48 40.84 -29.72 -7.08
C GLU A 48 41.21 -29.12 -5.70
N GLY A 49 42.50 -28.84 -5.48
CA GLY A 49 42.97 -28.21 -4.26
C GLY A 49 42.43 -26.79 -4.05
N GLU A 50 42.26 -26.01 -5.12
CA GLU A 50 41.64 -24.68 -5.04
C GLU A 50 40.15 -24.77 -4.70
N VAL A 51 39.43 -25.76 -5.22
CA VAL A 51 38.02 -26.01 -4.89
C VAL A 51 37.87 -26.35 -3.40
N ASP A 52 38.69 -27.26 -2.88
CA ASP A 52 38.60 -27.68 -1.48
C ASP A 52 39.04 -26.58 -0.52
N LYS A 53 40.07 -25.81 -0.89
CA LYS A 53 40.46 -24.61 -0.16
C LYS A 53 39.30 -23.61 -0.10
N ALA A 54 38.62 -23.32 -1.21
CA ALA A 54 37.50 -22.39 -1.23
C ALA A 54 36.34 -22.84 -0.30
N LYS A 55 36.05 -24.15 -0.24
CA LYS A 55 35.06 -24.71 0.71
C LYS A 55 35.51 -24.54 2.17
N ALA A 56 36.80 -24.80 2.45
CA ALA A 56 37.35 -24.67 3.78
C ALA A 56 37.37 -23.21 4.26
N ASP A 57 37.81 -22.30 3.40
CA ASP A 57 37.84 -20.85 3.66
C ASP A 57 36.42 -20.32 3.93
N TRP A 58 35.41 -20.80 3.19
CA TRP A 58 34.00 -20.43 3.44
C TRP A 58 33.49 -20.94 4.79
N ARG A 59 33.79 -22.19 5.16
CA ARG A 59 33.44 -22.73 6.49
C ARG A 59 34.12 -21.96 7.61
N ALA A 60 35.42 -21.73 7.49
CA ALA A 60 36.18 -20.96 8.47
C ALA A 60 35.63 -19.54 8.65
N ARG A 61 35.16 -18.91 7.56
CA ARG A 61 34.44 -17.63 7.64
C ARG A 61 33.14 -17.77 8.43
N LEU A 62 32.29 -18.75 8.12
CA LEU A 62 31.02 -18.95 8.84
C LEU A 62 31.25 -19.22 10.34
N ASP A 63 32.27 -20.00 10.69
CA ASP A 63 32.65 -20.27 12.09
C ASP A 63 33.11 -18.97 12.78
N ALA A 64 33.92 -18.15 12.11
CA ALA A 64 34.35 -16.86 12.66
C ALA A 64 33.17 -15.89 12.86
N GLU A 65 32.23 -15.82 11.93
CA GLU A 65 31.02 -15.00 12.06
C GLU A 65 30.09 -15.53 13.17
N PHE A 66 29.99 -16.85 13.35
CA PHE A 66 29.23 -17.48 14.43
C PHE A 66 29.79 -17.09 15.81
N GLU A 67 31.12 -17.17 15.99
CA GLU A 67 31.80 -16.74 17.22
C GLU A 67 31.63 -15.23 17.45
N ALA A 68 31.77 -14.41 16.41
CA ALA A 68 31.56 -12.96 16.49
C ALA A 68 30.11 -12.60 16.86
N GLY A 69 29.14 -13.41 16.44
CA GLY A 69 27.72 -13.24 16.73
C GLY A 69 27.39 -13.21 18.22
N ALA A 70 28.18 -13.87 19.08
CA ALA A 70 28.00 -13.83 20.53
C ALA A 70 28.15 -12.42 21.13
N GLY A 71 28.96 -11.57 20.50
CA GLY A 71 29.17 -10.17 20.88
C GLY A 71 28.35 -9.17 20.06
N TYR A 72 27.67 -9.64 19.01
CA TYR A 72 26.94 -8.75 18.11
C TYR A 72 25.68 -8.19 18.78
N LYS A 73 25.53 -6.87 18.72
CA LYS A 73 24.30 -6.17 19.08
C LYS A 73 23.73 -5.59 17.79
N PRO A 74 22.47 -5.91 17.43
CA PRO A 74 21.83 -5.26 16.31
C PRO A 74 21.89 -3.74 16.49
N ASN A 75 22.28 -3.02 15.44
CA ASN A 75 22.15 -1.57 15.40
C ASN A 75 20.66 -1.19 15.58
N LYS A 76 20.38 0.06 16.00
CA LYS A 76 19.02 0.62 15.91
C LYS A 76 18.51 0.33 14.50
N ALA A 77 17.38 -0.36 14.39
CA ALA A 77 16.96 -0.76 13.07
C ALA A 77 16.54 0.47 12.24
N ASP A 78 16.95 0.43 10.99
CA ASP A 78 17.05 1.56 10.06
C ASP A 78 15.72 1.70 9.31
N TRP A 79 14.68 2.17 10.01
CA TRP A 79 13.33 2.30 9.43
C TRP A 79 12.75 3.72 9.47
N LEU A 80 13.45 4.66 10.11
CA LEU A 80 13.08 6.09 10.17
C LEU A 80 14.03 6.99 9.37
N ASP A 81 14.94 6.42 8.59
CA ASP A 81 15.83 7.17 7.73
C ASP A 81 15.26 7.31 6.30
N GLY A 82 15.94 8.10 5.46
CA GLY A 82 15.52 8.34 4.08
C GLY A 82 14.17 9.05 3.99
N LYS A 83 13.20 8.45 3.29
CA LYS A 83 11.85 9.01 3.09
C LYS A 83 11.04 9.15 4.38
N TRP A 84 11.40 8.39 5.42
CA TRP A 84 10.76 8.41 6.74
C TRP A 84 11.44 9.38 7.70
N ALA A 85 12.47 10.11 7.26
CA ALA A 85 13.13 11.11 8.09
C ALA A 85 12.13 12.17 8.58
N GLY A 86 12.12 12.44 9.88
CA GLY A 86 11.19 13.37 10.53
C GLY A 86 9.96 12.72 11.15
N PHE A 87 9.66 11.46 10.81
CA PHE A 87 8.65 10.68 11.52
C PHE A 87 9.20 10.12 12.83
N LYS A 88 8.30 9.85 13.77
CA LYS A 88 8.62 9.22 15.05
C LYS A 88 7.63 8.11 15.35
N ILE A 89 8.07 7.15 16.15
CA ILE A 89 7.18 6.15 16.73
C ILE A 89 6.19 6.88 17.62
N ALA A 90 4.92 6.51 17.53
CA ALA A 90 3.90 7.04 18.38
C ALA A 90 4.13 6.57 19.83
N ASP A 91 4.35 7.49 20.77
CA ASP A 91 4.41 7.15 22.19
C ASP A 91 3.00 7.19 22.82
N GLN A 92 2.84 6.53 23.96
CA GLN A 92 1.56 6.49 24.70
C GLN A 92 1.38 7.67 25.67
N GLU A 93 2.38 8.53 25.82
CA GLU A 93 2.40 9.64 26.79
C GLU A 93 2.09 11.02 26.16
N GLU A 94 2.15 11.13 24.83
CA GLU A 94 1.77 12.31 24.06
C GLU A 94 0.26 12.40 23.84
N ASP A 95 -0.19 13.65 23.65
CA ASP A 95 -1.58 14.09 23.49
C ASP A 95 -2.37 13.24 22.47
N ALA A 96 -3.71 13.28 22.54
CA ALA A 96 -4.58 12.63 21.56
C ALA A 96 -4.11 13.07 20.16
N ARG A 97 -3.46 12.16 19.42
CA ARG A 97 -2.64 12.32 18.20
C ARG A 97 -3.38 12.91 16.98
N ARG A 98 -4.25 13.89 17.21
CA ARG A 98 -5.24 14.46 16.30
C ARG A 98 -4.64 15.54 15.39
N GLY A 99 -3.50 16.12 15.78
CA GLY A 99 -2.87 17.24 15.08
C GLY A 99 -3.75 18.50 15.03
N VAL A 100 -3.27 19.54 14.36
CA VAL A 100 -4.07 20.72 13.99
C VAL A 100 -4.33 20.63 12.50
N THR A 101 -5.55 20.22 12.13
CA THR A 101 -5.95 19.95 10.73
C THR A 101 -6.85 21.03 10.14
N GLY A 102 -7.13 22.11 10.89
CA GLY A 102 -7.94 23.21 10.42
C GLY A 102 -7.20 24.07 9.38
N VAL A 103 -7.92 24.52 8.36
CA VAL A 103 -7.40 25.37 7.29
C VAL A 103 -8.22 26.67 7.21
N ASP A 104 -7.58 27.78 6.82
CA ASP A 104 -8.25 29.06 6.64
C ASP A 104 -9.38 28.95 5.59
N LEU A 105 -10.56 29.48 5.91
CA LEU A 105 -11.72 29.50 5.01
C LEU A 105 -11.40 30.15 3.67
N ALA A 106 -10.53 31.17 3.62
CA ALA A 106 -10.12 31.81 2.39
C ALA A 106 -9.40 30.83 1.44
N VAL A 107 -8.56 29.96 1.99
CA VAL A 107 -7.86 28.90 1.25
C VAL A 107 -8.87 27.87 0.73
N LEU A 108 -9.79 27.41 1.58
CA LEU A 108 -10.83 26.45 1.19
C LEU A 108 -11.72 27.00 0.05
N LYS A 109 -12.08 28.28 0.10
CA LYS A 109 -12.86 28.94 -0.97
C LYS A 109 -12.07 29.07 -2.26
N GLU A 110 -10.78 29.35 -2.20
CA GLU A 110 -9.93 29.41 -3.39
C GLU A 110 -9.76 28.04 -4.04
N ILE A 111 -9.52 26.99 -3.24
CA ILE A 111 -9.54 25.60 -3.70
C ILE A 111 -10.89 25.31 -4.39
N GLY A 112 -12.00 25.62 -3.71
CA GLY A 112 -13.35 25.40 -4.23
C GLY A 112 -13.59 25.99 -5.62
N ARG A 113 -13.14 27.24 -5.84
CA ARG A 113 -13.21 27.90 -7.15
C ARG A 113 -12.41 27.17 -8.23
N LYS A 114 -11.25 26.61 -7.88
CA LYS A 114 -10.38 25.90 -8.83
C LYS A 114 -10.92 24.51 -9.19
N ILE A 115 -11.31 23.72 -8.18
CA ILE A 115 -11.72 22.33 -8.38
C ILE A 115 -13.11 22.18 -9.02
N THR A 116 -13.90 23.26 -9.03
CA THR A 116 -15.22 23.29 -9.69
C THR A 116 -15.18 23.94 -11.07
N LYS A 117 -14.03 24.47 -11.49
CA LYS A 117 -13.85 25.09 -12.80
C LYS A 117 -13.57 24.02 -13.86
N VAL A 118 -14.38 24.03 -14.90
CA VAL A 118 -14.19 23.24 -16.12
C VAL A 118 -13.43 24.08 -17.16
N PRO A 119 -12.45 23.53 -17.90
CA PRO A 119 -11.72 24.26 -18.93
C PRO A 119 -12.62 24.74 -20.07
N ASP A 120 -12.22 25.84 -20.73
CA ASP A 120 -12.92 26.33 -21.91
C ASP A 120 -12.89 25.28 -23.02
N GLY A 121 -14.07 25.00 -23.61
CA GLY A 121 -14.22 23.99 -24.66
C GLY A 121 -14.44 22.56 -24.16
N PHE A 122 -14.29 22.29 -22.86
CA PHE A 122 -14.54 20.96 -22.28
C PHE A 122 -16.04 20.73 -22.05
N ARG A 123 -16.58 19.65 -22.63
CA ARG A 123 -18.01 19.35 -22.66
C ARG A 123 -18.36 18.33 -21.59
N VAL A 124 -18.58 18.82 -20.37
CA VAL A 124 -19.00 17.97 -19.26
C VAL A 124 -20.49 17.60 -19.37
N HIS A 125 -20.86 16.40 -18.93
CA HIS A 125 -22.26 15.98 -18.87
C HIS A 125 -23.10 16.93 -17.99
N ARG A 126 -24.32 17.28 -18.42
CA ARG A 126 -25.17 18.29 -17.76
C ARG A 126 -25.42 18.03 -16.27
N THR A 127 -25.61 16.76 -15.89
CA THR A 127 -25.79 16.38 -14.48
C THR A 127 -24.54 16.66 -13.65
N ILE A 128 -23.35 16.46 -14.24
CA ILE A 128 -22.07 16.69 -13.58
C ILE A 128 -21.77 18.20 -13.51
N GLN A 129 -22.14 18.98 -14.54
CA GLN A 129 -22.08 20.45 -14.43
C GLN A 129 -22.90 20.95 -13.24
N ARG A 130 -24.15 20.48 -13.11
CA ARG A 130 -25.01 20.86 -11.97
C ARG A 130 -24.41 20.45 -10.62
N PHE A 131 -23.75 19.30 -10.57
CA PHE A 131 -23.02 18.84 -9.39
C PHE A 131 -21.87 19.80 -9.03
N LEU A 132 -21.05 20.20 -10.01
CA LEU A 132 -19.96 21.17 -9.79
C LEU A 132 -20.48 22.54 -9.38
N ASP A 133 -21.55 23.02 -9.99
CA ASP A 133 -22.18 24.31 -9.64
C ASP A 133 -22.72 24.29 -8.19
N ASN A 134 -23.31 23.18 -7.76
CA ASN A 134 -23.81 23.01 -6.40
C ASN A 134 -22.66 22.94 -5.39
N ARG A 135 -21.59 22.19 -5.71
CA ARG A 135 -20.36 22.14 -4.90
C ARG A 135 -19.76 23.54 -4.74
N ALA A 136 -19.65 24.30 -5.83
CA ALA A 136 -19.11 25.67 -5.79
C ALA A 136 -19.92 26.59 -4.86
N LYS A 137 -21.26 26.54 -4.97
CA LYS A 137 -22.17 27.30 -4.09
C LYS A 137 -22.06 26.88 -2.62
N ALA A 138 -21.96 25.57 -2.35
CA ALA A 138 -21.83 25.06 -0.99
C ALA A 138 -20.53 25.55 -0.34
N ILE A 139 -19.41 25.48 -1.06
CA ILE A 139 -18.10 25.97 -0.57
C ILE A 139 -18.12 27.49 -0.36
N ASP A 140 -18.68 28.26 -1.30
CA ASP A 140 -18.69 29.72 -1.19
C ASP A 140 -19.58 30.21 -0.03
N SER A 141 -20.75 29.60 0.13
CA SER A 141 -21.68 29.93 1.23
C SER A 141 -21.28 29.32 2.58
N GLY A 142 -20.52 28.23 2.59
CA GLY A 142 -20.20 27.44 3.78
C GLY A 142 -21.39 26.62 4.33
N ILE A 143 -22.48 26.51 3.58
CA ILE A 143 -23.71 25.83 4.01
C ILE A 143 -23.93 24.59 3.15
N GLY A 144 -24.29 23.46 3.77
CA GLY A 144 -24.62 22.23 3.06
C GLY A 144 -23.42 21.56 2.41
N ILE A 145 -22.24 21.64 3.03
CA ILE A 145 -21.05 20.87 2.64
C ILE A 145 -21.35 19.38 2.81
N ASP A 146 -21.41 18.65 1.71
CA ASP A 146 -21.58 17.20 1.71
C ASP A 146 -20.24 16.45 1.88
N TRP A 147 -20.33 15.13 2.01
CA TRP A 147 -19.17 14.26 2.25
C TRP A 147 -18.09 14.39 1.17
N ALA A 148 -18.50 14.32 -0.10
CA ALA A 148 -17.58 14.39 -1.24
C ALA A 148 -16.95 15.78 -1.39
N THR A 149 -17.63 16.85 -0.96
CA THR A 149 -17.05 18.19 -0.91
C THR A 149 -16.01 18.30 0.21
N GLY A 150 -16.31 17.75 1.40
CA GLY A 150 -15.33 17.67 2.50
C GLY A 150 -14.08 16.88 2.11
N GLU A 151 -14.26 15.71 1.47
CA GLU A 151 -13.18 14.88 0.93
C GLU A 151 -12.33 15.66 -0.08
N ALA A 152 -12.96 16.31 -1.07
CA ALA A 152 -12.25 17.08 -2.09
C ALA A 152 -11.43 18.23 -1.50
N LEU A 153 -11.98 18.94 -0.51
CA LEU A 153 -11.28 20.01 0.20
C LEU A 153 -10.06 19.44 0.96
N ALA A 154 -10.23 18.35 1.71
CA ALA A 154 -9.14 17.73 2.46
C ALA A 154 -8.00 17.24 1.54
N PHE A 155 -8.33 16.60 0.43
CA PHE A 155 -7.31 16.18 -0.55
C PHE A 155 -6.60 17.40 -1.13
N CYS A 156 -7.33 18.43 -1.52
CA CYS A 156 -6.73 19.59 -2.19
C CYS A 156 -5.91 20.49 -1.26
N THR A 157 -6.21 20.53 0.05
CA THR A 157 -5.35 21.21 1.02
C THR A 157 -4.01 20.50 1.15
N LEU A 158 -4.02 19.15 1.23
CA LEU A 158 -2.79 18.36 1.24
C LEU A 158 -1.96 18.55 -0.03
N LEU A 159 -2.61 18.58 -1.20
CA LEU A 159 -1.93 18.85 -2.47
C LEU A 159 -1.28 20.25 -2.48
N GLN A 160 -1.96 21.28 -1.97
CA GLN A 160 -1.36 22.62 -1.87
C GLN A 160 -0.17 22.69 -0.92
N GLU A 161 -0.15 21.83 0.11
CA GLU A 161 0.98 21.68 1.05
C GLU A 161 2.14 20.84 0.49
N GLY A 162 2.01 20.33 -0.74
CA GLY A 162 3.04 19.52 -1.41
C GLY A 162 2.92 18.01 -1.17
N HIS A 163 1.90 17.57 -0.43
CA HIS A 163 1.65 16.15 -0.19
C HIS A 163 0.94 15.51 -1.39
N HIS A 164 1.42 14.36 -1.84
CA HIS A 164 0.71 13.56 -2.85
C HIS A 164 -0.53 12.91 -2.25
N VAL A 165 -1.57 12.74 -3.06
CA VAL A 165 -2.77 11.98 -2.68
C VAL A 165 -2.98 10.89 -3.72
N ARG A 166 -2.94 9.64 -3.29
CA ARG A 166 -3.14 8.46 -4.14
C ARG A 166 -4.38 7.72 -3.69
N LEU A 167 -5.40 7.63 -4.55
CA LEU A 167 -6.65 6.92 -4.31
C LEU A 167 -6.81 5.78 -5.33
N SER A 168 -6.85 4.54 -4.85
CA SER A 168 -6.94 3.36 -5.69
C SER A 168 -8.14 2.51 -5.30
N GLY A 169 -8.94 2.12 -6.29
CA GLY A 169 -10.13 1.30 -6.04
C GLY A 169 -10.99 1.17 -7.30
N GLN A 170 -11.96 0.27 -7.25
CA GLN A 170 -12.85 0.04 -8.38
C GLN A 170 -13.78 1.24 -8.54
N ASP A 171 -13.76 1.86 -9.73
CA ASP A 171 -14.57 3.04 -10.08
C ASP A 171 -14.35 4.28 -9.18
N SER A 172 -13.23 4.37 -8.46
CA SER A 172 -12.97 5.43 -7.47
C SER A 172 -12.92 6.84 -8.07
N GLU A 173 -12.62 7.01 -9.36
CA GLU A 173 -12.61 8.33 -10.02
C GLU A 173 -13.98 9.01 -10.04
N ARG A 174 -15.02 8.22 -10.36
CA ARG A 174 -16.42 8.65 -10.30
C ARG A 174 -16.94 8.51 -8.86
N GLY A 175 -16.47 7.48 -8.17
CA GLY A 175 -17.06 6.92 -6.97
C GLY A 175 -18.18 5.94 -7.31
N THR A 176 -18.25 4.82 -6.57
CA THR A 176 -19.29 3.80 -6.70
C THR A 176 -20.69 4.42 -6.70
N PHE A 177 -20.93 5.35 -5.78
CA PHE A 177 -22.20 6.02 -5.55
C PHE A 177 -22.37 7.29 -6.41
N SER A 178 -21.52 7.49 -7.42
CA SER A 178 -21.50 8.68 -8.28
C SER A 178 -21.43 10.00 -7.49
N GLN A 179 -20.63 10.00 -6.43
CA GLN A 179 -20.53 11.09 -5.47
C GLN A 179 -19.26 11.94 -5.64
N ARG A 180 -18.18 11.38 -6.19
CA ARG A 180 -16.85 12.00 -6.12
C ARG A 180 -16.57 12.91 -7.31
N HIS A 181 -16.67 12.34 -8.52
CA HIS A 181 -16.36 13.00 -9.79
C HIS A 181 -15.04 13.78 -9.76
N SER A 182 -13.96 13.15 -9.28
CA SER A 182 -12.63 13.76 -9.24
C SER A 182 -11.91 13.71 -10.59
N VAL A 183 -12.40 12.86 -11.51
CA VAL A 183 -12.06 12.89 -12.94
C VAL A 183 -13.33 13.18 -13.74
N LEU A 184 -13.22 14.14 -14.65
CA LEU A 184 -14.25 14.52 -15.60
C LEU A 184 -13.91 13.93 -16.98
N ILE A 185 -14.93 13.51 -17.71
CA ILE A 185 -14.82 12.93 -19.06
C ILE A 185 -15.57 13.83 -20.03
N ASP A 186 -14.88 14.31 -21.07
CA ASP A 186 -15.49 15.08 -22.16
C ASP A 186 -16.48 14.19 -22.92
N GLN A 187 -17.68 14.71 -23.17
CA GLN A 187 -18.77 13.95 -23.79
C GLN A 187 -18.63 13.79 -25.31
N GLU A 188 -17.68 14.47 -25.95
CA GLU A 188 -17.43 14.34 -27.40
C GLU A 188 -16.19 13.52 -27.73
N ASP A 189 -15.11 13.64 -26.97
CA ASP A 189 -13.82 13.00 -27.30
C ASP A 189 -13.24 12.09 -26.20
N GLU A 190 -13.97 11.91 -25.09
CA GLU A 190 -13.58 11.09 -23.95
C GLU A 190 -12.25 11.52 -23.27
N SER A 191 -11.74 12.71 -23.58
CA SER A 191 -10.59 13.26 -22.90
C SER A 191 -10.87 13.45 -21.41
N ARG A 192 -9.84 13.22 -20.61
CA ARG A 192 -9.93 13.17 -19.15
C ARG A 192 -9.37 14.45 -18.56
N TYR A 193 -10.09 15.05 -17.63
CA TYR A 193 -9.66 16.22 -16.89
C TYR A 193 -9.82 16.00 -15.38
N THR A 194 -8.75 16.22 -14.62
CA THR A 194 -8.72 15.98 -13.17
C THR A 194 -8.54 17.32 -12.46
N PRO A 195 -9.62 18.00 -12.02
CA PRO A 195 -9.54 19.37 -11.51
C PRO A 195 -8.54 19.56 -10.35
N PHE A 196 -8.33 18.52 -9.53
CA PHE A 196 -7.44 18.57 -8.36
C PHE A 196 -5.96 18.73 -8.73
N ASN A 197 -5.59 18.41 -9.97
CA ASN A 197 -4.22 18.61 -10.49
C ASN A 197 -4.02 20.01 -11.11
N HIS A 198 -5.01 20.91 -11.01
CA HIS A 198 -4.96 22.26 -11.57
C HIS A 198 -5.13 23.35 -10.48
N LEU A 199 -4.67 23.06 -9.26
CA LEU A 199 -4.67 24.01 -8.15
C LEU A 199 -3.63 25.15 -8.33
N GLY A 200 -2.56 24.92 -9.09
CA GLY A 200 -1.51 25.90 -9.38
C GLY A 200 -0.50 26.08 -8.25
N GLY A 201 0.76 26.33 -8.63
CA GLY A 201 1.93 26.37 -7.73
C GLY A 201 3.02 25.42 -8.22
N GLU A 202 4.30 25.77 -8.08
CA GLU A 202 5.42 24.90 -8.53
C GLU A 202 5.59 23.68 -7.63
N ASP A 203 5.27 23.81 -6.33
CA ASP A 203 5.44 22.76 -5.32
C ASP A 203 4.14 22.03 -4.96
N THR A 204 3.10 22.10 -5.83
CA THR A 204 1.84 21.40 -5.56
C THR A 204 2.01 19.89 -5.73
N GLY A 205 1.52 19.14 -4.75
CA GLY A 205 1.44 17.69 -4.79
C GLY A 205 0.56 17.19 -5.96
N HIS A 206 0.68 15.90 -6.24
CA HIS A 206 -0.05 15.24 -7.33
C HIS A 206 -1.20 14.39 -6.79
N TYR A 207 -2.38 14.54 -7.39
CA TYR A 207 -3.53 13.67 -7.16
C TYR A 207 -3.56 12.57 -8.21
N GLU A 208 -3.29 11.35 -7.75
CA GLU A 208 -3.35 10.13 -8.54
C GLU A 208 -4.58 9.33 -8.11
N VAL A 209 -5.61 9.30 -8.95
CA VAL A 209 -6.77 8.45 -8.73
C VAL A 209 -6.84 7.38 -9.80
N ILE A 210 -7.01 6.14 -9.36
CA ILE A 210 -6.89 4.95 -10.20
C ILE A 210 -8.15 4.12 -10.06
N ASN A 211 -8.89 3.98 -11.17
CA ASN A 211 -9.83 2.88 -11.31
C ASN A 211 -9.04 1.57 -11.42
N SER A 212 -8.98 0.83 -10.32
CA SER A 212 -8.20 -0.41 -10.24
C SER A 212 -8.80 -1.52 -11.10
N LEU A 213 -8.03 -2.59 -11.29
CA LEU A 213 -8.59 -3.86 -11.75
C LEU A 213 -9.62 -4.38 -10.73
N LEU A 214 -10.46 -5.32 -11.19
CA LEU A 214 -11.42 -6.03 -10.33
C LEU A 214 -10.70 -7.07 -9.46
N SER A 215 -9.86 -6.59 -8.53
CA SER A 215 -9.06 -7.39 -7.60
C SER A 215 -8.84 -6.62 -6.31
N GLU A 216 -9.17 -7.22 -5.17
CA GLU A 216 -8.97 -6.62 -3.85
C GLU A 216 -7.59 -6.99 -3.30
N GLU A 217 -7.23 -8.28 -3.30
CA GLU A 217 -6.02 -8.77 -2.64
C GLU A 217 -4.74 -8.16 -3.21
N ALA A 218 -4.57 -8.20 -4.53
CA ALA A 218 -3.37 -7.70 -5.17
C ALA A 218 -3.28 -6.17 -5.14
N VAL A 219 -4.42 -5.48 -5.30
CA VAL A 219 -4.47 -4.01 -5.29
C VAL A 219 -4.21 -3.48 -3.88
N LEU A 220 -4.87 -4.00 -2.85
CA LEU A 220 -4.61 -3.58 -1.47
C LEU A 220 -3.16 -3.90 -1.06
N GLY A 221 -2.62 -5.06 -1.47
CA GLY A 221 -1.21 -5.39 -1.25
C GLY A 221 -0.25 -4.40 -1.93
N PHE A 222 -0.59 -3.93 -3.13
CA PHE A 222 0.17 -2.89 -3.83
C PHE A 222 0.11 -1.56 -3.08
N GLU A 223 -1.08 -1.11 -2.67
CA GLU A 223 -1.25 0.16 -1.95
C GLU A 223 -0.58 0.15 -0.58
N TYR A 224 -0.55 -1.00 0.11
CA TYR A 224 0.27 -1.18 1.31
C TYR A 224 1.77 -1.02 0.99
N GLY A 225 2.27 -1.61 -0.10
CA GLY A 225 3.65 -1.41 -0.53
C GLY A 225 3.98 0.05 -0.83
N TYR A 226 3.05 0.77 -1.47
CA TYR A 226 3.19 2.20 -1.78
C TYR A 226 3.27 3.04 -0.49
N SER A 227 2.39 2.80 0.48
CA SER A 227 2.38 3.57 1.74
C SER A 227 3.64 3.36 2.58
N LEU A 228 4.33 2.22 2.44
CA LEU A 228 5.64 1.99 3.04
C LEU A 228 6.76 2.80 2.37
N ALA A 229 6.65 3.03 1.06
CA ALA A 229 7.68 3.69 0.27
C ALA A 229 7.56 5.22 0.28
N GLU A 230 6.33 5.74 0.30
CA GLU A 230 6.02 7.17 0.22
C GLU A 230 5.20 7.62 1.44
N PRO A 231 5.80 7.73 2.64
CA PRO A 231 5.10 8.10 3.88
C PRO A 231 4.55 9.53 3.91
N ASN A 232 5.06 10.39 3.02
CA ASN A 232 4.58 11.78 2.88
C ASN A 232 3.38 11.90 1.94
N ALA A 233 2.94 10.79 1.32
CA ALA A 233 1.73 10.74 0.51
C ALA A 233 0.55 10.20 1.33
N LEU A 234 -0.63 10.77 1.12
CA LEU A 234 -1.87 10.15 1.58
C LEU A 234 -2.24 9.02 0.60
N ALA A 235 -1.96 7.78 0.99
CA ALA A 235 -2.35 6.59 0.24
C ALA A 235 -3.71 6.08 0.74
N LEU A 236 -4.66 5.89 -0.17
CA LEU A 236 -5.99 5.36 0.11
C LEU A 236 -6.31 4.19 -0.81
N TRP A 237 -6.92 3.16 -0.22
CA TRP A 237 -7.58 2.08 -0.95
C TRP A 237 -9.10 2.12 -0.65
N GLU A 238 -9.92 2.08 -1.69
CA GLU A 238 -11.39 2.09 -1.58
C GLU A 238 -11.97 0.76 -2.09
N ALA A 239 -12.68 0.05 -1.20
CA ALA A 239 -13.51 -1.07 -1.59
C ALA A 239 -14.80 -0.54 -2.25
N GLN A 240 -15.30 -1.23 -3.28
CA GLN A 240 -16.56 -0.82 -3.93
C GLN A 240 -17.73 -0.82 -2.92
N PHE A 241 -17.80 -1.87 -2.10
CA PHE A 241 -18.54 -1.95 -0.83
C PHE A 241 -17.62 -2.59 0.21
N GLY A 242 -17.76 -2.22 1.48
CA GLY A 242 -16.88 -2.70 2.55
C GLY A 242 -16.92 -4.23 2.73
N ASP A 243 -18.04 -4.87 2.36
CA ASP A 243 -18.24 -6.31 2.40
C ASP A 243 -17.17 -7.10 1.61
N PHE A 244 -16.65 -6.53 0.51
CA PHE A 244 -15.69 -7.16 -0.40
C PHE A 244 -14.24 -7.13 0.08
N ALA A 245 -13.94 -6.37 1.13
CA ALA A 245 -12.59 -6.29 1.69
C ALA A 245 -12.05 -7.64 2.21
N ASN A 246 -12.94 -8.60 2.47
CA ASN A 246 -12.56 -9.96 2.84
C ASN A 246 -11.76 -10.71 1.75
N GLY A 247 -11.86 -10.31 0.47
CA GLY A 247 -11.01 -10.84 -0.60
C GLY A 247 -9.52 -10.57 -0.36
N ALA A 248 -9.21 -9.50 0.39
CA ALA A 248 -7.85 -9.10 0.75
C ALA A 248 -7.48 -9.41 2.22
N GLN A 249 -8.17 -10.36 2.88
CA GLN A 249 -8.00 -10.62 4.31
C GLN A 249 -6.54 -10.93 4.70
N VAL A 250 -5.79 -11.63 3.84
CA VAL A 250 -4.37 -11.92 4.08
C VAL A 250 -3.55 -10.63 4.22
N VAL A 251 -3.88 -9.59 3.45
CA VAL A 251 -3.20 -8.28 3.52
C VAL A 251 -3.56 -7.57 4.83
N PHE A 252 -4.82 -7.58 5.24
CA PHE A 252 -5.23 -7.03 6.53
C PHE A 252 -4.54 -7.74 7.70
N ASP A 253 -4.54 -9.07 7.72
CA ASP A 253 -4.03 -9.88 8.84
C ASP A 253 -2.50 -9.83 8.92
N GLN A 254 -1.83 -10.01 7.78
CA GLN A 254 -0.38 -10.23 7.76
C GLN A 254 0.44 -8.98 7.50
N PHE A 255 -0.18 -7.87 7.12
CA PHE A 255 0.55 -6.66 6.79
C PHE A 255 -0.01 -5.43 7.51
N ILE A 256 -1.27 -5.07 7.26
CA ILE A 256 -1.84 -3.82 7.80
C ILE A 256 -1.91 -3.86 9.33
N SER A 257 -2.46 -4.92 9.91
CA SER A 257 -2.64 -5.01 11.37
C SER A 257 -1.39 -5.39 12.16
N SER A 258 -0.35 -5.95 11.51
CA SER A 258 0.77 -6.56 12.23
C SER A 258 2.16 -6.17 11.70
N GLY A 259 2.25 -5.40 10.62
CA GLY A 259 3.53 -5.05 9.97
C GLY A 259 4.43 -4.20 10.84
N GLU A 260 3.88 -3.24 11.58
CA GLU A 260 4.64 -2.41 12.52
C GLU A 260 5.25 -3.27 13.64
N ARG A 261 4.47 -4.18 14.23
CA ARG A 261 4.96 -5.03 15.32
C ARG A 261 5.95 -6.10 14.87
N LYS A 262 5.75 -6.70 13.70
CA LYS A 262 6.61 -7.78 13.18
C LYS A 262 7.91 -7.27 12.59
N TRP A 263 7.85 -6.14 11.88
CA TRP A 263 8.94 -5.68 11.01
C TRP A 263 9.30 -4.21 11.19
N LEU A 264 8.68 -3.52 12.15
CA LEU A 264 8.93 -2.11 12.43
C LEU A 264 8.62 -1.23 11.20
N ARG A 265 7.60 -1.64 10.43
CA ARG A 265 7.11 -0.96 9.23
C ARG A 265 5.78 -0.25 9.53
N MET A 266 5.85 1.06 9.68
CA MET A 266 4.67 1.91 9.80
C MET A 266 4.00 2.10 8.43
N SER A 267 2.69 2.36 8.43
CA SER A 267 1.91 2.63 7.22
C SER A 267 0.81 3.63 7.54
N GLY A 268 0.70 4.69 6.72
CA GLY A 268 -0.40 5.65 6.76
C GLY A 268 -1.57 5.31 5.85
N LEU A 269 -1.66 4.06 5.37
CA LEU A 269 -2.70 3.62 4.42
C LEU A 269 -4.11 3.78 5.01
N VAL A 270 -4.97 4.49 4.28
CA VAL A 270 -6.39 4.63 4.62
C VAL A 270 -7.21 3.61 3.83
N CYS A 271 -7.99 2.78 4.53
CA CYS A 271 -8.93 1.85 3.89
C CYS A 271 -10.36 2.40 3.98
N LEU A 272 -10.93 2.80 2.86
CA LEU A 272 -12.30 3.29 2.75
C LEU A 272 -13.24 2.11 2.49
N LEU A 273 -14.09 1.81 3.47
CA LEU A 273 -14.97 0.65 3.47
C LEU A 273 -16.43 1.11 3.59
N PRO A 274 -17.15 1.30 2.47
CA PRO A 274 -18.55 1.70 2.52
C PRO A 274 -19.38 0.73 3.37
N HIS A 275 -20.16 1.27 4.31
CA HIS A 275 -20.87 0.52 5.34
C HIS A 275 -22.23 1.16 5.61
N GLY A 276 -23.29 0.35 5.72
CA GLY A 276 -24.62 0.83 6.08
C GLY A 276 -25.72 -0.22 5.85
N TYR A 277 -26.62 -0.38 6.83
CA TYR A 277 -27.74 -1.32 6.72
C TYR A 277 -28.95 -0.66 6.04
N GLU A 278 -28.89 -0.54 4.72
CA GLU A 278 -29.90 0.17 3.91
C GLU A 278 -30.87 -0.77 3.17
N GLY A 279 -30.86 -2.07 3.50
CA GLY A 279 -31.74 -3.07 2.88
C GLY A 279 -31.26 -3.60 1.54
N GLN A 280 -29.98 -3.37 1.18
CA GLN A 280 -29.38 -3.82 -0.09
C GLN A 280 -28.91 -5.30 -0.08
N GLY A 281 -29.09 -6.00 1.05
CA GLY A 281 -28.75 -7.41 1.20
C GLY A 281 -27.42 -7.68 1.90
N PRO A 282 -27.07 -8.96 2.10
CA PRO A 282 -25.97 -9.35 2.99
C PRO A 282 -24.56 -8.98 2.49
N GLU A 283 -24.38 -8.76 1.19
CA GLU A 283 -23.09 -8.39 0.57
C GLU A 283 -22.96 -6.89 0.26
N HIS A 284 -23.89 -6.06 0.73
CA HIS A 284 -23.90 -4.60 0.51
C HIS A 284 -24.34 -3.86 1.77
N SER A 285 -23.97 -4.36 2.95
CA SER A 285 -24.41 -3.78 4.23
C SER A 285 -23.28 -3.61 5.24
N SER A 286 -22.35 -4.57 5.30
CA SER A 286 -21.41 -4.66 6.41
C SER A 286 -19.95 -4.74 5.93
N ALA A 287 -19.20 -3.70 6.28
CA ALA A 287 -17.75 -3.75 6.25
C ALA A 287 -17.16 -4.73 7.28
N ARG A 288 -17.97 -5.35 8.16
CA ARG A 288 -17.53 -6.24 9.25
C ARG A 288 -16.64 -5.52 10.26
N LEU A 289 -17.10 -4.35 10.72
CA LEU A 289 -16.40 -3.48 11.67
C LEU A 289 -15.85 -4.24 12.89
N GLU A 290 -16.61 -5.22 13.38
CA GLU A 290 -16.24 -6.08 14.49
C GLU A 290 -14.91 -6.84 14.28
N ARG A 291 -14.58 -7.18 13.02
CA ARG A 291 -13.34 -7.89 12.68
C ARG A 291 -12.14 -6.96 12.81
N TYR A 292 -12.24 -5.74 12.28
CA TYR A 292 -11.14 -4.76 12.42
C TYR A 292 -10.92 -4.38 13.87
N LEU A 293 -11.99 -4.23 14.65
CA LEU A 293 -11.90 -4.00 16.11
C LEU A 293 -11.23 -5.19 16.82
N GLN A 294 -11.56 -6.43 16.45
CA GLN A 294 -10.90 -7.62 17.01
C GLN A 294 -9.40 -7.68 16.67
N MET A 295 -9.00 -7.16 15.51
CA MET A 295 -7.60 -7.09 15.07
C MET A 295 -6.82 -5.92 15.70
N CYS A 296 -7.49 -5.00 16.38
CA CYS A 296 -6.83 -3.87 17.04
C CYS A 296 -6.13 -4.30 18.33
N ALA A 297 -4.84 -4.02 18.43
CA ALA A 297 -4.04 -4.19 19.64
C ALA A 297 -2.81 -3.28 19.58
N GLU A 298 -2.35 -2.80 20.73
CA GLU A 298 -1.11 -2.03 20.86
C GLU A 298 -0.96 -0.86 19.87
N ASP A 299 -2.04 -0.10 19.65
CA ASP A 299 -2.14 1.05 18.73
C ASP A 299 -1.85 0.75 17.24
N ASN A 300 -1.95 -0.52 16.82
CA ASN A 300 -1.62 -0.94 15.45
C ASN A 300 -2.50 -0.33 14.34
N MET A 301 -3.76 0.00 14.63
CA MET A 301 -4.73 0.51 13.66
C MET A 301 -5.68 1.54 14.27
N GLN A 302 -6.19 2.44 13.42
CA GLN A 302 -7.24 3.38 13.77
C GLN A 302 -8.51 2.98 13.03
N VAL A 303 -9.54 2.58 13.79
CA VAL A 303 -10.84 2.18 13.24
C VAL A 303 -11.85 3.27 13.57
N VAL A 304 -12.38 3.92 12.53
CA VAL A 304 -13.27 5.09 12.64
C VAL A 304 -14.54 4.85 11.85
N ASN A 305 -15.69 5.22 12.43
CA ASN A 305 -16.98 5.29 11.75
C ASN A 305 -17.49 6.75 11.85
N PRO A 306 -17.04 7.64 10.94
CA PRO A 306 -17.22 9.09 11.06
C PRO A 306 -18.62 9.60 10.70
#